data_AF-A0A373CEC1-F1
#
_entry.id   AF-A0A373CEC1-F1
#
_cell.length_a   1.000
_cell.length_b   1.000
_cell.length_c   1.000
_cell.angle_alpha   90.00
_cell.angle_beta   90.00
_cell.angle_gamma   90.00
#
_symmetry.space_group_name_H-M   'P 1'
#
loop_
_entity.id
_entity.type
_entity.pdbx_description
1 polymer ?
#
loop_
_entity_poly.entity_id
_entity_poly.type
_entity_poly.pdbx_seq_one_letter_code
_entity_poly.pdbx_strand_id
1 'polypeptide(L)' 'MAAIKGRKDSKGYVLRTGESQRNDGRYCYAYSDRNRVRHYIYAKTLPELRAREKELQIK' A
#
# COMPACT_ATOMS: atom_id res chain seq x y z
N MET A 1 15.47 -20.74 -5.11
CA MET A 1 14.34 -19.89 -4.66
C MET A 1 14.71 -18.44 -4.89
N ALA A 2 14.08 -17.76 -5.85
CA ALA A 2 14.37 -16.36 -6.13
C ALA A 2 13.99 -15.53 -4.89
N ALA A 3 14.95 -14.79 -4.34
CA ALA A 3 14.67 -13.83 -3.29
C ALA A 3 13.63 -12.84 -3.82
N ILE A 4 12.43 -12.82 -3.23
CA ILE A 4 11.43 -11.80 -3.50
C ILE A 4 12.09 -10.47 -3.10
N LYS A 5 12.63 -9.74 -4.07
CA LYS A 5 13.15 -8.38 -3.86
C LYS A 5 11.93 -7.49 -3.61
N GLY A 6 11.41 -7.56 -2.38
CA GLY A 6 10.28 -6.76 -1.94
C GLY A 6 10.57 -5.29 -2.15
N ARG A 7 9.56 -4.53 -2.58
CA ARG A 7 9.67 -3.07 -2.67
C ARG A 7 10.00 -2.53 -1.28
N LYS A 8 10.93 -1.59 -1.21
CA LYS A 8 11.24 -0.86 0.02
C LYS A 8 10.95 0.61 -0.17
N ASP A 9 10.55 1.27 0.91
CA ASP A 9 10.44 2.73 0.92
C ASP A 9 11.81 3.39 1.17
N SER A 10 11.83 4.72 1.16
CA SER A 10 13.05 5.51 1.41
C SER A 10 13.63 5.32 2.82
N LYS A 11 12.85 4.78 3.75
CA LYS A 11 13.25 4.51 5.13
C LYS A 11 13.68 3.06 5.37
N GLY A 12 13.62 2.22 4.33
CA GLY A 12 14.00 0.81 4.37
C GLY A 12 12.88 -0.15 4.81
N TYR A 13 11.66 0.33 5.03
CA TYR A 13 10.52 -0.54 5.33
C TYR A 13 10.10 -1.31 4.08
N VAL A 14 9.73 -2.59 4.29
CA VAL A 14 9.21 -3.45 3.22
C VAL A 14 7.75 -3.12 2.95
N LEU A 15 7.47 -2.78 1.70
CA LEU A 15 6.14 -2.48 1.16
C LEU A 15 5.50 -3.78 0.64
N ARG A 16 4.23 -3.97 0.99
CA ARG A 16 3.39 -5.08 0.53
C ARG A 16 2.93 -4.84 -0.91
N THR A 17 2.35 -5.87 -1.53
CA THR A 17 1.72 -5.74 -2.84
C THR A 17 0.64 -4.66 -2.80
N GLY A 18 0.64 -3.76 -3.78
CA GLY A 18 -0.28 -2.62 -3.83
C GLY A 18 0.20 -1.38 -3.07
N GLU A 19 1.14 -1.51 -2.13
CA GLU A 19 1.74 -0.38 -1.41
C GLU A 19 2.84 0.30 -2.24
N SER A 20 2.87 1.63 -2.22
CA SER A 20 3.97 2.44 -2.76
C SER A 20 4.14 3.74 -1.97
N GLN A 21 5.37 4.23 -1.90
CA GLN A 21 5.67 5.57 -1.38
C GLN A 21 5.74 6.55 -2.56
N ARG A 22 5.07 7.68 -2.42
CA ARG A 22 5.09 8.77 -3.39
C ARG A 22 6.25 9.73 -3.13
N ASN A 23 6.60 10.52 -4.15
CA ASN A 23 7.68 11.51 -4.05
C ASN A 23 7.42 12.60 -2.99
N ASP A 24 6.15 12.85 -2.63
CA ASP A 24 5.77 13.76 -1.56
C ASP A 24 5.82 13.14 -0.16
N GLY A 25 6.34 11.91 -0.03
CA GLY A 25 6.51 11.20 1.24
C GLY A 25 5.24 10.53 1.76
N ARG A 26 4.09 10.72 1.12
CA ARG A 26 2.85 10.00 1.43
C ARG A 26 2.90 8.57 0.89
N TYR A 27 2.18 7.68 1.54
CA TYR A 27 1.99 6.31 1.06
C TYR A 27 0.67 6.19 0.32
N CYS A 28 0.64 5.31 -0.68
CA CYS A 28 -0.58 4.91 -1.34
C CYS A 28 -0.71 3.40 -1.45
N TYR A 29 -1.96 2.95 -1.42
CA TYR A 29 -2.35 1.56 -1.63
C TYR A 29 -3.31 1.48 -2.81
N ALA A 30 -2.93 0.71 -3.82
CA ALA A 30 -3.75 0.45 -5.00
C ALA A 30 -4.43 -0.92 -4.87
N TYR A 31 -5.75 -0.95 -4.95
CA TYR A 31 -6.54 -2.18 -4.91
C TYR A 31 -7.58 -2.19 -6.03
N SER A 32 -8.06 -3.39 -6.37
CA SER A 32 -9.19 -3.56 -7.28
C SER A 32 -10.38 -4.02 -6.45
N ASP A 33 -11.53 -3.39 -6.65
CA ASP A 33 -12.77 -3.85 -6.03
C ASP A 33 -13.33 -5.10 -6.74
N ARG A 34 -14.47 -5.61 -6.26
CA ARG A 34 -15.16 -6.75 -6.88
C ARG A 34 -15.61 -6.46 -8.31
N ASN A 35 -15.79 -5.19 -8.67
CA ASN A 35 -16.18 -4.73 -10.00
C ASN A 35 -14.97 -4.50 -10.91
N ARG A 36 -13.75 -4.88 -10.48
CA ARG A 36 -12.47 -4.66 -11.17
C ARG A 36 -12.13 -3.18 -11.40
N VAL A 37 -12.74 -2.27 -10.65
CA VAL A 37 -12.39 -0.85 -10.67
C VAL A 37 -11.20 -0.65 -9.75
N ARG A 38 -10.19 0.09 -10.25
CA ARG A 38 -8.98 0.41 -9.49
C ARG A 38 -9.24 1.59 -8.56
N HIS A 39 -8.99 1.38 -7.28
CA HIS A 39 -9.09 2.39 -6.23
C HIS A 39 -7.72 2.65 -5.61
N TYR A 40 -7.59 3.85 -5.05
CA TYR A 40 -6.36 4.29 -4.39
C TYR A 40 -6.68 4.89 -3.03
N ILE A 41 -6.00 4.40 -2.00
CA ILE A 41 -5.99 5.00 -0.66
C ILE A 41 -4.69 5.74 -0.49
N TYR A 42 -4.73 6.88 0.19
CA TYR A 42 -3.56 7.67 0.53
C TYR A 42 -3.46 7.82 2.05
N ALA A 43 -2.25 7.83 2.58
CA ALA A 43 -1.98 8.09 3.99
C ALA A 43 -0.63 8.81 4.17
N LYS A 44 -0.43 9.47 5.32
CA LYS A 44 0.85 10.10 5.62
C LYS A 44 1.86 9.08 6.14
N THR A 45 1.39 8.05 6.85
CA THR A 45 2.23 7.01 7.42
C THR A 45 1.83 5.62 6.91
N LEU A 46 2.79 4.70 6.87
CA LEU A 46 2.55 3.31 6.46
C LEU A 46 1.56 2.58 7.39
N PRO A 47 1.59 2.76 8.74
CA PRO A 47 0.59 2.18 9.63
C PRO A 47 -0.83 2.69 9.37
N GLU A 48 -1.01 4.00 9.13
CA GLU A 48 -2.32 4.57 8.77
C GLU A 48 -2.87 3.96 7.48
N LEU A 49 -2.01 3.77 6.48
CA LEU A 49 -2.40 3.15 5.21
C LEU A 49 -2.97 1.74 5.43
N ARG A 50 -2.29 0.94 6.25
CA ARG A 50 -2.68 -0.44 6.57
C ARG A 50 -3.93 -0.51 7.44
N ALA A 51 -4.14 0.46 8.34
CA ALA A 51 -5.38 0.56 9.12
C ALA A 51 -6.58 0.81 8.20
N ARG A 52 -6.45 1.75 7.24
CA ARG A 52 -7.47 2.03 6.23
C ARG A 52 -7.73 0.84 5.31
N GLU A 53 -6.67 0.14 4.90
CA GLU A 53 -6.80 -1.11 4.13
C GLU A 53 -7.63 -2.15 4.91
N LYS A 54 -7.34 -2.32 6.21
CA LYS A 54 -8.06 -3.27 7.07
C LYS A 54 -9.54 -2.90 7.23
N GLU A 55 -9.86 -1.62 7.36
CA GLU A 55 -11.24 -1.13 7.41
C GLU A 55 -12.02 -1.44 6.13
N LEU A 56 -11.36 -1.40 4.97
CA LEU A 56 -12.00 -1.78 3.70
C LEU A 56 -12.22 -3.29 3.59
N GLN A 57 -11.31 -4.11 4.12
CA GLN A 57 -11.46 -5.57 4.06
C GLN A 57 -12.60 -6.10 4.94
N ILE A 58 -13.03 -5.31 5.93
CA ILE A 58 -14.16 -5.65 6.82
C ILE A 58 -15.51 -5.30 6.16
N LYS A 59 -15.53 -4.43 5.13
CA LYS A 59 -16.74 -4.00 4.41
C LYS A 59 -17.03 -4.88 3.20
#